data_AF-A0A1I3JZE0-F1
#
_entry.id   AF-A0A1I3JZE0-F1
#
_cell.length_a   1.000
_cell.length_b   1.000
_cell.length_c   1.000
_cell.angle_alpha   90.00
_cell.angle_beta   90.00
_cell.angle_gamma   90.00
#
_symmetry.space_group_name_H-M   'P 1'
#
loop_
_entity.id
_entity.type
_entity.pdbx_description
1 polymer ?
#
loop_
_entity_poly.entity_id
_entity_poly.type
_entity_poly.pdbx_seq_one_letter_code
_entity_poly.pdbx_strand_id
1 'polypeptide(L)'
;MQGFARFMIFACAAVMGLACLGVSLSLLMGDVGPLFDLMDLPVDLPRPPLMVLSGAFGLFVILAAGLLAALWALYKLLNVAGRGDFRALSSYLSRGGQGLILFWFGYATLSYAYPFAMLWNVPRADWPMVEWFPFNLDAVALVIGVVFLALAEAFRKADAIEQENQAFI
;
A
#
# COMPACT_ATOMS: atom_id res chain seq x y z
N MET A 1 -12.10 -8.09 20.89
CA MET A 1 -11.98 -7.56 19.51
C MET A 1 -10.61 -6.95 19.20
N GLN A 2 -10.02 -6.11 20.07
CA GLN A 2 -8.71 -5.48 19.80
C GLN A 2 -7.53 -6.46 19.63
N GLY A 3 -7.50 -7.56 20.38
CA GLY A 3 -6.46 -8.60 20.22
C GLY A 3 -6.49 -9.27 18.85
N PHE A 4 -7.70 -9.57 18.34
CA PHE A 4 -7.90 -10.13 17.00
C PHE A 4 -7.44 -9.17 15.90
N ALA A 5 -7.79 -7.87 16.00
CA ALA A 5 -7.37 -6.86 15.03
C ALA A 5 -5.84 -6.71 14.96
N ARG A 6 -5.14 -6.75 16.10
CA ARG A 6 -3.67 -6.71 16.14
C ARG A 6 -3.04 -7.95 15.50
N PHE A 7 -3.59 -9.12 15.78
CA PHE A 7 -3.12 -10.36 15.17
C PHE A 7 -3.30 -10.33 13.64
N MET A 8 -4.46 -9.86 13.16
CA MET A 8 -4.71 -9.69 11.73
C MET A 8 -3.76 -8.68 11.07
N ILE A 9 -3.49 -7.54 11.71
CA ILE A 9 -2.49 -6.57 11.24
C ILE A 9 -1.12 -7.23 11.08
N PHE A 10 -0.69 -8.01 12.08
CA PHE A 10 0.60 -8.70 12.03
C PHE A 10 0.63 -9.80 10.95
N ALA A 11 -0.43 -10.59 10.85
CA ALA A 11 -0.55 -11.64 9.84
C ALA A 11 -0.51 -11.05 8.41
N CYS A 12 -1.25 -9.97 8.16
CA CYS A 12 -1.21 -9.26 6.88
C CYS A 12 0.19 -8.69 6.59
N ALA A 13 0.85 -8.06 7.57
CA ALA A 13 2.22 -7.56 7.41
C ALA A 13 3.19 -8.70 7.07
N ALA A 14 3.07 -9.84 7.74
CA ALA A 14 3.95 -10.99 7.54
C ALA A 14 3.75 -11.61 6.16
N VAL A 15 2.50 -11.88 5.75
CA VAL A 15 2.20 -12.48 4.44
C VAL A 15 2.64 -11.55 3.30
N MET A 16 2.28 -10.27 3.36
CA MET A 16 2.65 -9.30 2.31
C MET A 16 4.16 -9.04 2.29
N GLY A 17 4.79 -8.97 3.47
CA GLY A 17 6.23 -8.81 3.59
C GLY A 17 6.99 -10.00 3.00
N LEU A 18 6.56 -11.22 3.30
CA LEU A 18 7.14 -12.44 2.73
C LEU A 18 6.96 -12.51 1.22
N ALA A 19 5.80 -12.12 0.69
CA ALA A 19 5.56 -12.06 -0.75
C ALA A 19 6.51 -11.05 -1.43
N CYS A 20 6.60 -9.82 -0.90
CA CYS A 20 7.49 -8.80 -1.46
C CYS A 20 8.96 -9.22 -1.38
N LEU A 21 9.39 -9.81 -0.26
CA LEU A 21 10.74 -10.34 -0.09
C LEU A 21 11.02 -11.49 -1.06
N GLY A 22 10.08 -12.41 -1.24
CA GLY A 22 10.19 -13.53 -2.17
C GLY A 22 10.44 -13.06 -3.59
N VAL A 23 9.58 -12.18 -4.11
CA VAL A 23 9.73 -11.63 -5.47
C VAL A 23 11.03 -10.83 -5.60
N SER A 24 11.39 -10.03 -4.59
CA SER A 24 12.63 -9.25 -4.60
C SER A 24 13.88 -10.14 -4.62
N LEU A 25 13.88 -11.22 -3.85
CA LEU A 25 14.98 -12.19 -3.81
C LEU A 25 15.10 -12.95 -5.13
N SER A 26 13.99 -13.38 -5.74
CA SER A 26 13.97 -14.01 -7.06
C SER A 26 14.60 -13.08 -8.11
N LEU A 27 14.23 -11.80 -8.11
CA LEU A 27 14.81 -10.80 -9.01
C LEU A 27 16.33 -10.64 -8.82
N LEU A 28 16.81 -10.65 -7.58
CA LEU A 28 18.25 -10.59 -7.27
C LEU A 28 18.99 -11.86 -7.73
N MET A 29 18.34 -13.02 -7.67
CA MET A 29 18.86 -14.28 -8.20
C MET A 29 18.78 -14.37 -9.73
N GLY A 30 18.17 -13.38 -10.38
CA GLY A 30 18.01 -13.30 -11.83
C GLY A 30 16.80 -14.03 -12.38
N ASP A 31 15.95 -14.59 -11.51
CA ASP A 31 14.67 -15.19 -11.86
C ASP A 31 13.58 -14.12 -11.92
N VAL A 32 13.05 -13.89 -13.12
CA VAL A 32 11.98 -12.92 -13.37
C VAL A 32 10.59 -13.56 -13.33
N GLY A 33 10.48 -14.90 -13.29
CA GLY A 33 9.20 -15.62 -13.34
C GLY A 33 8.18 -15.12 -12.31
N PRO A 34 8.54 -15.00 -11.02
CA PRO A 34 7.62 -14.51 -10.00
C PRO A 34 7.12 -13.07 -10.22
N LEU A 35 7.90 -12.24 -10.91
CA LEU A 35 7.48 -10.89 -11.28
C LEU A 35 6.48 -10.94 -12.46
N PHE A 36 6.72 -11.81 -13.44
CA PHE A 36 5.79 -12.03 -14.56
C PHE A 36 4.45 -12.59 -14.08
N ASP A 37 4.48 -13.61 -13.20
CA ASP A 37 3.28 -14.19 -12.59
C ASP A 37 2.48 -13.14 -11.81
N LEU A 38 3.15 -12.26 -11.07
CA LEU A 38 2.49 -11.19 -10.30
C LEU A 38 1.74 -10.20 -11.19
N MET A 39 2.23 -9.98 -12.41
CA MET A 39 1.65 -9.06 -13.39
C MET A 39 0.78 -9.76 -14.43
N ASP A 40 0.54 -11.06 -14.28
CA ASP A 40 -0.21 -11.88 -15.23
C ASP A 40 0.37 -11.79 -16.67
N LEU A 41 1.70 -11.71 -16.76
CA LEU A 41 2.43 -11.69 -18.03
C LEU A 41 2.94 -13.10 -18.37
N PRO A 42 2.94 -13.48 -19.66
CA PRO A 42 3.43 -14.78 -20.07
C PRO A 42 4.96 -14.90 -19.87
N VAL A 43 5.40 -16.02 -19.30
CA VAL A 43 6.77 -16.24 -18.79
C VAL A 43 7.81 -16.45 -19.91
N ASP A 44 7.37 -16.67 -21.15
CA ASP A 44 8.19 -16.88 -22.34
C ASP A 44 8.67 -15.58 -23.01
N LEU A 45 8.28 -14.43 -22.47
CA LEU A 45 8.68 -13.13 -23.00
C LEU A 45 10.18 -12.85 -22.81
N PRO A 46 10.79 -12.07 -23.73
CA PRO A 46 12.16 -11.59 -23.59
C PRO A 46 12.40 -10.91 -22.25
N ARG A 47 13.57 -11.17 -21.65
CA ARG A 47 13.95 -10.57 -20.38
C ARG A 47 13.94 -9.03 -20.47
N PRO A 48 13.24 -8.33 -19.55
CA PRO A 48 13.26 -6.87 -19.50
C PRO A 48 14.66 -6.32 -19.18
N PRO A 49 14.98 -5.09 -19.60
CA PRO A 49 16.26 -4.47 -19.29
C PRO A 49 16.40 -4.21 -17.78
N LEU A 50 17.64 -4.21 -17.27
CA LEU A 50 17.94 -4.04 -15.84
C LEU A 50 17.31 -2.77 -15.24
N MET A 51 17.22 -1.69 -16.01
CA MET A 51 16.58 -0.44 -15.58
C MET A 51 15.10 -0.66 -15.25
N VAL A 52 14.38 -1.41 -16.09
CA VAL A 52 12.98 -1.76 -15.83
C VAL A 52 12.95 -2.58 -14.54
N LEU A 53 13.69 -3.69 -14.44
CA LEU A 53 13.71 -4.55 -13.24
C LEU A 53 14.03 -3.79 -11.93
N SER A 54 14.95 -2.81 -11.97
CA SER A 54 15.24 -1.95 -10.82
C SER A 54 14.05 -1.06 -10.43
N GLY A 55 13.22 -0.66 -11.39
CA GLY A 55 11.95 0.03 -11.17
C GLY A 55 10.93 -0.83 -10.42
N ALA A 56 10.83 -2.13 -10.72
CA ALA A 56 9.96 -3.06 -9.97
C ALA A 56 10.37 -3.11 -8.50
N PHE A 57 11.67 -3.22 -8.24
CA PHE A 57 12.20 -3.20 -6.88
C PHE A 57 11.83 -1.91 -6.14
N GLY A 58 11.98 -0.75 -6.79
CA GLY A 58 11.54 0.53 -6.23
C GLY A 58 10.05 0.56 -5.90
N LEU A 59 9.21 0.03 -6.78
CA LEU A 59 7.76 -0.08 -6.54
C LEU A 59 7.43 -1.02 -5.36
N PHE A 60 8.12 -2.15 -5.23
CA PHE A 60 7.96 -3.03 -4.06
C PHE A 60 8.34 -2.34 -2.75
N VAL A 61 9.40 -1.53 -2.76
CA VAL A 61 9.78 -0.73 -1.58
C VAL A 61 8.68 0.28 -1.23
N ILE A 62 8.09 0.96 -2.22
CA ILE A 62 6.97 1.90 -2.02
C ILE A 62 5.75 1.18 -1.45
N LEU A 63 5.39 0.04 -2.02
CA LEU A 63 4.29 -0.82 -1.55
C LEU A 63 4.50 -1.25 -0.10
N ALA A 64 5.68 -1.79 0.22
CA ALA A 64 6.03 -2.23 1.55
C ALA A 64 6.01 -1.05 2.54
N ALA A 65 6.59 0.09 2.17
CA ALA A 65 6.62 1.27 3.03
C ALA A 65 5.22 1.83 3.30
N GLY A 66 4.38 1.96 2.27
CA GLY A 66 2.99 2.41 2.40
C GLY A 66 2.17 1.48 3.30
N LEU A 67 2.27 0.17 3.07
CA LEU A 67 1.56 -0.83 3.87
C LEU A 67 2.04 -0.85 5.32
N LEU A 68 3.36 -0.88 5.55
CA LEU A 68 3.93 -0.86 6.90
C LEU A 68 3.55 0.42 7.66
N ALA A 69 3.59 1.57 7.00
CA ALA A 69 3.15 2.84 7.59
C ALA A 69 1.67 2.80 7.98
N ALA A 70 0.81 2.27 7.12
CA ALA A 70 -0.62 2.13 7.39
C ALA A 70 -0.89 1.18 8.56
N LEU A 71 -0.29 -0.02 8.53
CA LEU A 71 -0.46 -1.05 9.56
C LEU A 71 0.09 -0.59 10.92
N TRP A 72 1.24 0.08 10.93
CA TRP A 72 1.82 0.64 12.14
C TRP A 72 0.93 1.74 12.74
N ALA A 73 0.40 2.63 11.90
CA ALA A 73 -0.50 3.68 12.33
C ALA A 73 -1.79 3.10 12.92
N LEU A 74 -2.37 2.07 12.28
CA LEU A 74 -3.56 1.37 12.79
C LEU A 74 -3.29 0.63 14.10
N TYR A 75 -2.12 -0.01 14.23
CA TYR A 75 -1.72 -0.63 15.49
C TYR A 75 -1.63 0.40 16.62
N LYS A 76 -1.03 1.58 16.35
CA LYS A 76 -0.96 2.68 17.33
C LYS A 76 -2.34 3.26 17.63
N LEU A 77 -3.20 3.41 16.63
CA LEU A 77 -4.58 3.86 16.79
C LEU A 77 -5.34 2.98 17.79
N LEU A 78 -5.24 1.65 17.65
CA LEU A 78 -5.87 0.69 18.57
C LEU A 78 -5.36 0.82 20.01
N ASN A 79 -4.14 1.31 20.22
CA ASN A 79 -3.59 1.51 21.57
C ASN A 79 -4.03 2.82 22.22
N VAL A 80 -4.47 3.79 21.43
CA VAL A 80 -4.83 5.13 21.91
C VAL A 80 -6.34 5.38 21.90
N ALA A 81 -7.11 4.63 21.11
CA ALA A 81 -8.56 4.81 20.98
C ALA A 81 -9.35 4.74 22.31
N GLY A 82 -8.82 4.05 23.33
CA GLY A 82 -9.46 4.00 24.66
C GLY A 82 -9.10 5.14 25.61
N ARG A 83 -8.23 6.08 25.20
CA ARG A 83 -7.66 7.10 26.10
C ARG A 83 -8.25 8.50 25.96
N GLY A 84 -9.18 8.71 25.01
CA GLY A 84 -9.78 10.02 24.76
C GLY A 84 -8.85 11.06 24.12
N ASP A 85 -7.64 10.67 23.70
CA ASP A 85 -6.66 11.59 23.09
C ASP A 85 -6.99 11.81 21.60
N PHE A 86 -7.83 12.83 21.32
CA PHE A 86 -8.26 13.17 19.96
C PHE A 86 -7.10 13.61 19.06
N ARG A 87 -6.08 14.28 19.62
CA ARG A 87 -4.89 14.68 18.88
C ARG A 87 -4.11 13.47 18.36
N ALA A 88 -3.86 12.49 19.22
CA ALA A 88 -3.18 11.26 18.81
C ALA A 88 -4.03 10.44 17.83
N LEU A 89 -5.35 10.35 18.05
CA LEU A 89 -6.28 9.71 17.12
C LEU A 89 -6.20 10.34 15.71
N SER A 90 -6.27 11.66 15.63
CA SER A 90 -6.12 12.41 14.37
C SER A 90 -4.80 12.10 13.66
N SER A 91 -3.69 12.15 14.40
CA SER A 91 -2.35 11.91 13.84
C SER A 91 -2.21 10.49 13.27
N TYR A 92 -2.66 9.47 13.99
CA TYR A 92 -2.57 8.08 13.53
C TYR A 92 -3.55 7.78 12.39
N LEU A 93 -4.76 8.33 12.40
CA LEU A 93 -5.67 8.21 11.25
C LEU A 93 -5.08 8.88 10.01
N SER A 94 -4.49 10.06 10.14
CA SER A 94 -3.86 10.76 9.01
C SER A 94 -2.71 9.95 8.42
N ARG A 95 -1.82 9.42 9.26
CA ARG A 95 -0.70 8.56 8.82
C ARG A 95 -1.19 7.25 8.20
N GLY A 96 -2.24 6.66 8.78
CA GLY A 96 -2.90 5.46 8.24
C GLY A 96 -3.45 5.71 6.84
N GLY A 97 -4.17 6.83 6.67
CA GLY A 97 -4.73 7.24 5.39
C GLY A 97 -3.67 7.49 4.32
N GLN A 98 -2.62 8.25 4.65
CA GLN A 98 -1.48 8.49 3.75
C GLN A 98 -0.77 7.19 3.35
N GLY A 99 -0.56 6.27 4.29
CA GLY A 99 0.04 4.97 4.01
C GLY A 99 -0.79 4.12 3.05
N LEU A 100 -2.11 4.08 3.23
CA LEU A 100 -3.03 3.37 2.32
C LEU A 100 -3.06 3.97 0.92
N ILE A 101 -3.04 5.31 0.81
CA ILE A 101 -2.97 6.00 -0.48
C ILE A 101 -1.65 5.70 -1.19
N LEU A 102 -0.53 5.72 -0.46
CA LEU A 102 0.78 5.39 -1.00
C LEU A 102 0.85 3.94 -1.48
N PHE A 103 0.32 3.01 -0.68
CA PHE A 103 0.20 1.60 -1.06
C PHE A 103 -0.64 1.44 -2.33
N TRP A 104 -1.82 2.06 -2.38
CA TRP A 104 -2.68 2.03 -3.56
C TRP A 104 -1.96 2.56 -4.80
N PHE A 105 -1.26 3.69 -4.69
CA PHE A 105 -0.52 4.27 -5.81
C PHE A 105 0.57 3.33 -6.33
N GLY A 106 1.34 2.72 -5.42
CA GLY A 106 2.33 1.71 -5.77
C GLY A 106 1.72 0.50 -6.47
N TYR A 107 0.59 0.01 -5.96
CA TYR A 107 -0.11 -1.16 -6.52
C TYR A 107 -0.70 -0.85 -7.89
N ALA A 108 -1.45 0.24 -8.02
CA ALA A 108 -2.03 0.69 -9.28
C ALA A 108 -0.95 0.90 -10.36
N THR A 109 0.20 1.47 -9.98
CA THR A 109 1.33 1.61 -10.89
C THR A 109 1.86 0.24 -11.32
N LEU A 110 2.06 -0.68 -10.37
CA LEU A 110 2.57 -2.03 -10.63
C LEU A 110 1.62 -2.87 -11.50
N SER A 111 0.32 -2.74 -11.29
CA SER A 111 -0.70 -3.54 -11.98
C SER A 111 -1.11 -2.97 -13.33
N TYR A 112 -1.15 -1.64 -13.50
CA TYR A 112 -1.72 -1.03 -14.70
C TYR A 112 -0.71 -0.32 -15.59
N ALA A 113 0.35 0.26 -15.03
CA ALA A 113 1.33 1.04 -15.81
C ALA A 113 2.60 0.24 -16.09
N TYR A 114 3.07 -0.49 -15.08
CA TYR A 114 4.34 -1.16 -15.10
C TYR A 114 4.43 -2.37 -16.06
N PRO A 115 3.34 -3.12 -16.37
CA PRO A 115 3.39 -4.18 -17.39
C PRO A 115 3.81 -3.63 -18.77
N PHE A 116 3.42 -2.40 -19.11
CA PHE A 116 3.85 -1.76 -20.36
C PHE A 116 5.37 -1.46 -20.37
N ALA A 117 5.97 -1.17 -19.21
CA ALA A 117 7.42 -1.01 -19.10
C ALA A 117 8.14 -2.37 -19.24
N MET A 118 7.54 -3.46 -18.76
CA MET A 118 8.07 -4.82 -18.93
C MET A 118 8.07 -5.27 -20.39
N LEU A 119 7.08 -4.83 -21.17
CA LEU A 119 6.94 -5.13 -22.60
C LEU A 119 7.78 -4.23 -23.50
N TRP A 120 8.65 -3.36 -22.95
CA TRP A 120 9.41 -2.38 -23.73
C TRP A 120 10.24 -2.99 -24.87
N ASN A 121 10.81 -4.18 -24.66
CA ASN A 121 11.63 -4.88 -25.65
C ASN A 121 10.84 -5.87 -26.53
N VAL A 122 9.52 -5.94 -26.35
CA VAL A 122 8.64 -6.86 -27.10
C VAL A 122 8.05 -6.10 -28.29
N PRO A 123 8.10 -6.65 -29.52
CA PRO A 123 7.42 -6.06 -30.66
C PRO A 123 5.92 -5.86 -30.34
N ARG A 124 5.36 -4.71 -30.71
CA ARG A 124 3.94 -4.39 -30.42
C ARG A 124 2.94 -5.41 -30.97
N ALA A 125 3.30 -6.13 -32.03
CA ALA A 125 2.47 -7.19 -32.60
C ALA A 125 2.29 -8.38 -31.65
N ASP A 126 3.24 -8.60 -30.76
CA ASP A 126 3.29 -9.73 -29.82
C ASP A 126 2.92 -9.31 -28.38
N TRP A 127 2.39 -8.08 -28.20
CA TRP A 127 1.99 -7.63 -26.88
C TRP A 127 0.78 -8.44 -26.40
N PRO A 128 0.83 -9.03 -25.19
CA PRO A 128 -0.33 -9.65 -24.60
C PRO A 128 -1.42 -8.60 -24.34
N MET A 129 -2.68 -9.04 -24.34
CA MET A 129 -3.76 -8.20 -23.85
C MET A 129 -3.59 -7.99 -22.34
N VAL A 130 -3.28 -6.76 -21.95
CA VAL A 130 -3.28 -6.37 -20.54
C VAL A 130 -4.72 -6.05 -20.16
N GLU A 131 -5.35 -6.95 -19.40
CA GLU A 131 -6.70 -6.72 -18.90
C GLU A 131 -6.70 -5.58 -17.88
N TRP A 132 -7.41 -4.49 -18.20
CA TRP A 132 -7.59 -3.36 -17.31
C TRP A 132 -9.01 -3.36 -16.73
N PHE A 133 -9.11 -3.49 -15.40
CA PHE A 133 -10.39 -3.43 -14.69
C PHE A 133 -10.40 -2.27 -13.67
N PRO A 134 -11.21 -1.22 -13.87
CA PRO A 134 -11.20 -0.02 -13.01
C PRO A 134 -11.78 -0.22 -11.61
N PHE A 135 -12.56 -1.27 -11.39
CA PHE A 135 -13.22 -1.58 -10.12
C PHE A 135 -12.56 -2.79 -9.44
N ASN A 136 -11.30 -2.63 -9.07
CA ASN A 136 -10.58 -3.66 -8.33
C ASN A 136 -10.55 -3.38 -6.82
N LEU A 137 -10.19 -4.42 -6.05
CA LEU A 137 -10.08 -4.36 -4.59
C LEU A 137 -9.07 -3.32 -4.09
N ASP A 138 -8.17 -2.85 -4.95
CA ASP A 138 -7.21 -1.78 -4.68
C ASP A 138 -7.90 -0.42 -4.48
N ALA A 139 -8.94 -0.11 -5.26
CA ALA A 139 -9.72 1.12 -5.09
C ALA A 139 -10.34 1.23 -3.68
N VAL A 140 -10.63 0.09 -3.03
CA VAL A 140 -11.12 0.06 -1.65
C VAL A 140 -10.06 0.62 -0.69
N ALA A 141 -8.78 0.31 -0.89
CA ALA A 141 -7.69 0.84 -0.07
C ALA A 141 -7.59 2.38 -0.21
N LEU A 142 -7.74 2.90 -1.43
CA LEU A 142 -7.79 4.35 -1.69
C LEU A 142 -8.96 5.00 -0.95
N VAL A 143 -10.17 4.45 -1.09
CA VAL A 143 -11.38 4.98 -0.44
C VAL A 143 -11.23 4.96 1.08
N ILE A 144 -10.77 3.86 1.67
CA ILE A 144 -10.51 3.78 3.12
C ILE A 144 -9.46 4.82 3.52
N GLY A 145 -8.39 4.98 2.72
CA GLY A 145 -7.36 5.98 2.97
C GLY A 145 -7.91 7.40 3.03
N VAL A 146 -8.74 7.78 2.05
CA VAL A 146 -9.42 9.09 2.01
C VAL A 146 -10.37 9.28 3.21
N VAL A 147 -11.14 8.25 3.56
CA VAL A 147 -12.02 8.29 4.73
C VAL A 147 -11.23 8.49 6.02
N PHE A 148 -10.07 7.86 6.18
CA PHE A 148 -9.20 8.08 7.33
C PHE A 148 -8.68 9.51 7.42
N LEU A 149 -8.35 10.14 6.29
CA LEU A 149 -7.99 11.56 6.27
C LEU A 149 -9.16 12.46 6.69
N ALA A 150 -10.37 12.18 6.21
CA ALA A 150 -11.57 12.91 6.61
C ALA A 150 -11.87 12.77 8.11
N LEU A 151 -11.75 11.54 8.66
CA LEU A 151 -11.89 11.29 10.09
C LEU A 151 -10.80 11.98 10.90
N ALA A 152 -9.55 11.99 10.43
CA ALA A 152 -8.46 12.70 11.09
C ALA A 152 -8.76 14.19 11.24
N GLU A 153 -9.35 14.81 10.22
CA GLU A 153 -9.77 16.21 10.27
C GLU A 153 -10.91 16.43 11.28
N ALA A 154 -11.89 15.53 11.31
CA ALA A 154 -12.97 15.59 12.29
C ALA A 154 -12.44 15.51 13.75
N PHE A 155 -11.50 14.61 14.02
CA PHE A 155 -10.87 14.49 15.34
C PHE A 155 -10.00 15.71 15.69
N ARG A 156 -9.36 16.34 14.72
CA ARG A 156 -8.61 17.58 14.95
C ARG A 156 -9.52 18.73 15.36
N LYS A 157 -10.71 18.83 14.76
CA LYS A 157 -11.73 19.79 15.16
C LYS A 157 -12.27 19.50 16.56
N ALA A 158 -12.48 18.23 16.89
CA ALA A 158 -12.88 17.83 18.25
C ALA A 158 -11.82 18.22 19.30
N ASP A 159 -10.54 17.97 19.03
CA ASP A 159 -9.41 18.39 19.89
C ASP A 159 -9.37 19.91 20.10
N ALA A 160 -9.63 20.69 19.05
CA ALA A 160 -9.69 22.15 19.14
C ALA A 160 -10.85 22.64 20.04
N ILE A 161 -12.05 22.06 19.89
CA ILE A 161 -13.21 22.39 20.72
C ILE A 161 -12.97 22.03 22.19
N GLU A 162 -12.34 20.88 22.45
CA GLU A 162 -12.00 20.48 23.83
C GLU A 162 -10.97 21.43 24.46
N GLN A 163 -9.96 21.86 23.71
CA GLN A 163 -8.97 22.85 24.17
C GLN A 163 -9.61 24.22 24.44
N GLU A 164 -10.53 24.66 23.58
CA GLU A 164 -11.29 25.90 23.81
C GLU A 164 -12.09 25.81 25.11
N ASN A 165 -12.87 24.74 25.31
CA ASN A 165 -13.66 24.54 26.52
C ASN A 165 -12.80 24.51 27.80
N GLN A 166 -11.62 23.89 27.76
CA GLN A 166 -10.69 23.88 28.90
C GLN A 166 -10.10 25.26 29.22
N ALA A 167 -10.05 26.19 28.26
CA ALA A 167 -9.57 27.55 28.48
C ALA A 167 -10.62 28.47 29.15
N PHE A 168 -11.90 28.07 29.14
CA PHE A 168 -13.00 28.83 29.73
C PHE A 168 -13.42 28.37 31.13
N ILE A 169 -12.89 27.24 31.62
CA ILE A 169 -13.15 26.66 32.96
C ILE A 169 -11.99 27.00 33.89
#